data_AF-A0A2R6LG35-F1
#
_entry.id   AF-A0A2R6LG35-F1
#
_cell.length_a   1.000
_cell.length_b   1.000
_cell.length_c   1.000
_cell.angle_alpha   90.00
_cell.angle_beta   90.00
_cell.angle_gamma   90.00
#
_symmetry.space_group_name_H-M   'P 1'
#
loop_
_entity.id
_entity.type
_entity.pdbx_description
1 polymer ?
#
loop_
_entity_poly.entity_id
_entity_poly.type
_entity_poly.pdbx_seq_one_letter_code
_entity_poly.pdbx_strand_id
1 'polypeptide(L)'
;MTRAAAEAGFGSFLEATVEATREEFSVERVLRDTGTGLGGRVVDKLREHADTLERRVVDPELDAYHRRARRQFGVVLDYAEGDRSMADYREAILAHDTYVSALDDSVTHATREAVIGDVLDRHRRLGDGLAPVVDSEHDDFWAAARAALDRATVVELVEETFPFTGPLRRHRGAIRLEVQVDPGEVLGGLASALPGVAVEYTDEALRAMTRAERRIVDDLTGEIDRRFDGA
;
A
#
# COMPACT_ATOMS: atom_id res chain seq x y z
N MET A 1 -12.16 -21.82 5.22
CA MET A 1 -11.24 -21.92 4.09
C MET A 1 -9.86 -22.06 4.71
N THR A 2 -8.89 -22.68 4.04
CA THR A 2 -7.54 -22.63 4.60
C THR A 2 -7.03 -21.20 4.61
N ARG A 3 -6.38 -20.81 5.70
CA ARG A 3 -5.63 -19.55 5.79
C ARG A 3 -4.72 -19.32 4.58
N ALA A 4 -4.08 -20.39 4.10
CA ALA A 4 -3.22 -20.37 2.92
C ALA A 4 -3.94 -19.89 1.64
N ALA A 5 -5.22 -20.23 1.46
CA ALA A 5 -6.00 -19.76 0.32
C ALA A 5 -6.39 -18.27 0.45
N ALA A 6 -6.68 -17.79 1.66
CA ALA A 6 -6.85 -16.36 1.92
C ALA A 6 -5.57 -15.58 1.60
N GLU A 7 -4.44 -16.05 2.11
CA GLU A 7 -3.12 -15.45 1.90
C GLU A 7 -2.69 -15.49 0.42
N ALA A 8 -3.03 -16.55 -0.31
CA ALA A 8 -2.79 -16.65 -1.74
C ALA A 8 -3.65 -15.66 -2.54
N GLY A 9 -4.96 -15.59 -2.24
CA GLY A 9 -5.89 -14.65 -2.89
C GLY A 9 -5.46 -13.19 -2.70
N PHE A 10 -5.19 -12.79 -1.45
CA PHE A 10 -4.67 -11.45 -1.15
C PHE A 10 -3.27 -11.23 -1.74
N GLY A 11 -2.42 -12.25 -1.73
CA GLY A 11 -1.09 -12.21 -2.29
C GLY A 11 -1.09 -11.80 -3.77
N SER A 12 -1.97 -12.41 -4.56
CA SER A 12 -2.15 -12.08 -5.99
C SER A 12 -2.64 -10.64 -6.20
N PHE A 13 -3.61 -10.20 -5.38
CA PHE A 13 -4.11 -8.82 -5.43
C PHE A 13 -3.02 -7.80 -5.09
N LEU A 14 -2.27 -8.06 -4.02
CA LEU A 14 -1.22 -7.17 -3.57
C LEU A 14 -0.06 -7.10 -4.57
N GLU A 15 0.31 -8.22 -5.17
CA GLU A 15 1.31 -8.28 -6.23
C GLU A 15 0.88 -7.44 -7.45
N ALA A 16 -0.36 -7.62 -7.92
CA ALA A 16 -0.90 -6.82 -9.02
C ALA A 16 -0.98 -5.31 -8.68
N THR A 17 -1.33 -4.98 -7.43
CA THR A 17 -1.35 -3.59 -6.94
C THR A 17 0.04 -2.97 -6.91
N VAL A 18 1.06 -3.70 -6.45
CA VAL A 18 2.44 -3.22 -6.41
C VAL A 18 2.97 -3.00 -7.82
N GLU A 19 2.70 -3.92 -8.73
CA GLU A 19 3.10 -3.78 -10.14
C GLU A 19 2.39 -2.61 -10.82
N ALA A 20 1.08 -2.46 -10.65
CA ALA A 20 0.35 -1.31 -11.16
C ALA A 20 0.82 0.01 -10.54
N THR A 21 1.26 0.01 -9.28
CA THR A 21 1.84 1.19 -8.63
C THR A 21 3.19 1.54 -9.24
N ARG A 22 4.05 0.54 -9.50
CA ARG A 22 5.33 0.72 -10.18
C ARG A 22 5.11 1.35 -11.56
N GLU A 23 4.21 0.79 -12.37
CA GLU A 23 3.90 1.30 -13.71
C GLU A 23 3.38 2.75 -13.70
N GLU A 24 2.65 3.14 -12.66
CA GLU A 24 2.12 4.49 -12.52
C GLU A 24 3.11 5.49 -11.92
N PHE A 25 4.12 5.04 -11.18
CA PHE A 25 5.05 5.90 -10.46
C PHE A 25 6.04 6.58 -11.40
N SER A 26 6.28 7.88 -11.21
CA SER A 26 7.15 8.68 -12.06
C SER A 26 8.22 9.41 -11.25
N VAL A 27 9.45 8.89 -11.32
CA VAL A 27 10.64 9.52 -10.75
C VAL A 27 10.84 10.95 -11.26
N GLU A 28 10.56 11.20 -12.54
CA GLU A 28 10.65 12.55 -13.11
C GLU A 28 9.70 13.56 -12.43
N ARG A 29 8.51 13.12 -12.03
CA ARG A 29 7.55 13.98 -11.30
C ARG A 29 8.06 14.30 -9.90
N VAL A 30 8.52 13.29 -9.18
CA VAL A 30 9.17 13.45 -7.86
C VAL A 30 10.30 14.48 -7.93
N LEU A 31 11.19 14.31 -8.90
CA LEU A 31 12.35 15.17 -9.04
C LEU A 31 11.97 16.58 -9.51
N ARG A 32 10.86 16.78 -10.25
CA ARG A 32 10.39 18.10 -10.68
C ARG A 32 10.05 19.01 -9.51
N ASP A 33 9.45 18.45 -8.46
CA ASP A 33 9.02 19.19 -7.28
C ASP A 33 10.13 19.31 -6.22
N THR A 34 11.21 18.53 -6.38
CA THR A 34 12.42 18.60 -5.55
C THR A 34 13.36 19.70 -6.07
N GLY A 35 13.24 20.94 -5.56
CA GLY A 35 14.37 21.86 -5.49
C GLY A 35 14.22 23.26 -6.12
N THR A 36 14.26 24.28 -5.26
CA THR A 36 14.63 25.67 -5.59
C THR A 36 15.96 26.10 -4.93
N GLY A 37 16.76 25.16 -4.41
CA GLY A 37 18.00 25.42 -3.65
C GLY A 37 19.28 24.78 -4.24
N LEU A 38 20.38 24.80 -3.45
CA LEU A 38 21.74 24.31 -3.81
C LEU A 38 21.80 22.85 -4.33
N GLY A 39 20.74 22.06 -4.17
CA GLY A 39 20.61 20.69 -4.68
C GLY A 39 20.26 20.57 -6.17
N GLY A 40 19.97 21.66 -6.89
CA GLY A 40 19.47 21.62 -8.27
C GLY A 40 20.35 20.81 -9.25
N ARG A 41 21.68 20.93 -9.18
CA ARG A 41 22.59 20.17 -10.06
C ARG A 41 22.60 18.67 -9.78
N VAL A 42 22.38 18.27 -8.52
CA VAL A 42 22.30 16.84 -8.16
C VAL A 42 20.97 16.28 -8.64
N VAL A 43 19.88 17.02 -8.44
CA VAL A 43 18.55 16.67 -8.95
C VAL A 43 18.54 16.55 -10.47
N ASP A 44 19.17 17.48 -11.20
CA ASP A 44 19.27 17.40 -12.67
C ASP A 44 20.01 16.13 -13.12
N LYS A 45 21.10 15.76 -12.45
CA LYS A 45 21.81 14.50 -12.73
C LYS A 45 21.00 13.26 -12.37
N LEU A 46 20.23 13.29 -11.28
CA LEU A 46 19.32 12.21 -10.91
C LEU A 46 18.21 12.05 -11.96
N ARG A 47 17.71 13.14 -12.55
CA ARG A 47 16.74 13.09 -13.67
C ARG A 47 17.33 12.41 -14.89
N GLU A 48 18.58 12.69 -15.24
CA GLU A 48 19.29 12.02 -16.34
C GLU A 48 19.47 10.51 -16.11
N HIS A 49 19.36 10.04 -14.86
CA HIS A 49 19.56 8.64 -14.45
C HIS A 49 18.30 8.06 -13.78
N ALA A 50 17.12 8.50 -14.21
CA ALA A 50 15.83 8.10 -13.64
C ALA A 50 15.67 6.57 -13.51
N ASP A 51 16.00 5.81 -14.56
CA ASP A 51 15.93 4.34 -14.54
C ASP A 51 16.81 3.70 -13.45
N THR A 52 17.95 4.32 -13.14
CA THR A 52 18.84 3.81 -12.09
C THR A 52 18.30 4.14 -10.71
N LEU A 53 17.70 5.32 -10.55
CA LEU A 53 17.02 5.73 -9.34
C LEU A 53 15.80 4.84 -9.07
N GLU A 54 15.04 4.51 -10.11
CA GLU A 54 13.91 3.57 -10.02
C GLU A 54 14.37 2.20 -9.51
N ARG A 55 15.35 1.59 -10.16
CA ARG A 55 15.86 0.26 -9.77
C ARG A 55 16.53 0.21 -8.40
N ARG A 56 17.24 1.27 -8.00
CA ARG A 56 18.05 1.26 -6.76
C ARG A 56 17.31 1.81 -5.55
N VAL A 57 16.23 2.57 -5.74
CA VAL A 57 15.53 3.24 -4.65
C VAL A 57 14.04 2.91 -4.66
N VAL A 58 13.36 3.09 -5.79
CA VAL A 58 11.91 2.85 -5.86
C VAL A 58 11.57 1.37 -5.71
N ASP A 59 12.26 0.49 -6.43
CA ASP A 59 12.04 -0.95 -6.37
C ASP A 59 12.22 -1.54 -4.95
N PRO A 60 13.31 -1.26 -4.23
CA PRO A 60 13.45 -1.71 -2.84
C PRO A 60 12.37 -1.18 -1.89
N GLU A 61 11.90 0.06 -2.07
CA GLU A 61 10.84 0.65 -1.26
C GLU A 61 9.49 -0.03 -1.52
N LEU A 62 9.15 -0.28 -2.79
CA LEU A 62 7.96 -1.05 -3.17
C LEU A 62 7.99 -2.47 -2.63
N ASP A 63 9.15 -3.13 -2.68
CA ASP A 63 9.36 -4.45 -2.10
C ASP A 63 9.22 -4.44 -0.56
N ALA A 64 9.69 -3.39 0.10
CA ALA A 64 9.53 -3.22 1.55
C ALA A 64 8.05 -3.01 1.92
N TYR A 65 7.34 -2.16 1.17
CA TYR A 65 5.90 -1.98 1.29
C TYR A 65 5.15 -3.30 1.11
N HIS A 66 5.46 -4.05 0.04
CA HIS A 66 4.88 -5.35 -0.25
C HIS A 66 5.01 -6.32 0.92
N ARG A 67 6.23 -6.46 1.48
CA ARG A 67 6.47 -7.33 2.65
C ARG A 67 5.71 -6.87 3.90
N ARG A 68 5.60 -5.56 4.14
CA ARG A 68 4.86 -5.00 5.28
C ARG A 68 3.36 -5.24 5.14
N ALA A 69 2.78 -4.97 3.98
CA ALA A 69 1.37 -5.20 3.68
C ALA A 69 0.97 -6.67 3.84
N ARG A 70 1.81 -7.63 3.40
CA ARG A 70 1.58 -9.07 3.65
C ARG A 70 1.54 -9.40 5.15
N ARG A 71 2.43 -8.82 5.95
CA ARG A 71 2.42 -9.04 7.42
C ARG A 71 1.19 -8.43 8.07
N GLN A 72 0.79 -7.21 7.69
CA GLN A 72 -0.45 -6.60 8.19
C GLN A 72 -1.66 -7.45 7.85
N PHE A 73 -1.73 -8.00 6.63
CA PHE A 73 -2.82 -8.88 6.24
C PHE A 73 -2.87 -10.16 7.08
N GLY A 74 -1.73 -10.74 7.44
CA GLY A 74 -1.68 -11.85 8.39
C GLY A 74 -2.34 -11.52 9.73
N VAL A 75 -2.14 -10.30 10.25
CA VAL A 75 -2.81 -9.83 11.48
C VAL A 75 -4.31 -9.66 11.28
N VAL A 76 -4.76 -9.22 10.09
CA VAL A 76 -6.19 -9.16 9.76
C VAL A 76 -6.83 -10.54 9.74
N LEU A 77 -6.13 -11.56 9.22
CA LEU A 77 -6.61 -12.94 9.28
C LEU A 77 -6.68 -13.45 10.72
N ASP A 78 -5.69 -13.15 11.57
CA ASP A 78 -5.73 -13.50 13.00
C ASP A 78 -6.91 -12.83 13.73
N TYR A 79 -7.32 -11.65 13.28
CA TYR A 79 -8.52 -10.98 13.76
C TYR A 79 -9.79 -11.65 13.23
N ALA A 80 -9.86 -11.95 11.93
CA ALA A 80 -11.02 -12.57 11.30
C ALA A 80 -11.31 -14.00 11.82
N GLU A 81 -10.27 -14.74 12.21
CA GLU A 81 -10.35 -16.09 12.79
C GLU A 81 -10.66 -16.09 14.30
N GLY A 82 -10.61 -14.94 14.97
CA GLY A 82 -10.63 -14.84 16.42
C GLY A 82 -11.82 -14.03 16.97
N ASP A 83 -12.12 -14.23 18.25
CA ASP A 83 -13.19 -13.51 18.96
C ASP A 83 -12.72 -12.20 19.62
N ARG A 84 -11.49 -11.76 19.33
CA ARG A 84 -10.89 -10.57 19.95
C ARG A 84 -11.27 -9.30 19.20
N SER A 85 -11.26 -8.16 19.90
CA SER A 85 -11.55 -6.88 19.28
C SER A 85 -10.37 -6.39 18.44
N MET A 86 -10.62 -5.55 17.42
CA MET A 86 -9.54 -4.94 16.62
C MET A 86 -8.56 -4.11 17.48
N ALA A 87 -9.02 -3.58 18.62
CA ALA A 87 -8.17 -2.84 19.55
C ALA A 87 -7.05 -3.72 20.14
N ASP A 88 -7.30 -5.02 20.33
CA ASP A 88 -6.30 -5.98 20.83
C ASP A 88 -5.17 -6.24 19.82
N TYR A 89 -5.43 -5.98 18.53
CA TYR A 89 -4.46 -6.14 17.44
C TYR A 89 -3.77 -4.82 17.05
N ARG A 90 -4.07 -3.71 17.74
CA ARG A 90 -3.57 -2.37 17.41
C ARG A 90 -2.06 -2.34 17.23
N GLU A 91 -1.30 -2.82 18.21
CA GLU A 91 0.17 -2.78 18.14
C GLU A 91 0.71 -3.61 16.98
N ALA A 92 0.14 -4.79 16.72
CA ALA A 92 0.57 -5.67 15.65
C ALA A 92 0.31 -5.08 14.25
N ILE A 93 -0.84 -4.42 14.05
CA ILE A 93 -1.16 -3.71 12.80
C ILE A 93 -0.21 -2.53 12.60
N LEU A 94 -0.02 -1.72 13.65
CA LEU A 94 0.78 -0.50 13.58
C LEU A 94 2.28 -0.77 13.44
N ALA A 95 2.79 -1.88 13.94
CA ALA A 95 4.20 -2.28 13.81
C ALA A 95 4.66 -2.43 12.35
N HIS A 96 3.73 -2.56 11.41
CA HIS A 96 4.01 -2.72 9.99
C HIS A 96 3.34 -1.65 9.13
N ASP A 97 2.69 -0.66 9.75
CA ASP A 97 1.93 0.35 9.03
C ASP A 97 2.82 1.45 8.47
N THR A 98 2.82 1.56 7.14
CA THR A 98 3.65 2.54 6.44
C THR A 98 3.15 3.97 6.68
N TYR A 99 1.86 4.16 6.97
CA TYR A 99 1.27 5.50 7.08
C TYR A 99 1.60 6.12 8.43
N VAL A 100 1.46 5.34 9.50
CA VAL A 100 1.76 5.80 10.86
C VAL A 100 3.26 6.00 11.05
N SER A 101 4.10 5.21 10.38
CA SER A 101 5.55 5.43 10.34
C SER A 101 5.96 6.66 9.52
N ALA A 102 5.13 7.09 8.56
CA ALA A 102 5.40 8.22 7.68
C ALA A 102 4.73 9.52 8.13
N LEU A 103 4.17 9.55 9.36
CA LEU A 103 3.63 10.79 9.93
C LEU A 103 4.76 11.80 10.12
N ASP A 104 4.53 13.03 9.69
CA ASP A 104 5.46 14.13 9.91
C ASP A 104 5.64 14.38 11.42
N ASP A 105 6.88 14.61 11.87
CA ASP A 105 7.19 14.79 13.30
C ASP A 105 6.47 15.98 13.94
N SER A 106 6.01 16.94 13.14
CA SER A 106 5.26 18.11 13.61
C SER A 106 3.77 17.86 13.80
N VAL A 107 3.23 16.69 13.44
CA VAL A 107 1.80 16.41 13.58
C VAL A 107 1.39 16.38 15.04
N THR A 108 0.21 16.94 15.32
CA THR A 108 -0.35 16.91 16.67
C THR A 108 -0.71 15.48 17.09
N HIS A 109 -0.73 15.23 18.40
CA HIS A 109 -1.22 13.95 18.93
C HIS A 109 -2.64 13.62 18.45
N ALA A 110 -3.53 14.63 18.37
CA ALA A 110 -4.89 14.43 17.88
C ALA A 110 -4.93 13.98 16.41
N THR A 111 -4.07 14.57 15.56
CA THR A 111 -3.92 14.16 14.16
C THR A 111 -3.40 12.72 14.07
N ARG A 112 -2.35 12.39 14.84
CA ARG A 112 -1.79 11.02 14.90
C ARG A 112 -2.86 9.99 15.28
N GLU A 113 -3.64 10.25 16.32
CA GLU A 113 -4.71 9.34 16.75
C GLU A 113 -5.84 9.22 15.71
N ALA A 114 -6.17 10.30 15.00
CA ALA A 114 -7.13 10.24 13.90
C ALA A 114 -6.64 9.35 12.73
N VAL A 115 -5.35 9.45 12.37
CA VAL A 115 -4.75 8.56 11.36
C VAL A 115 -4.78 7.11 11.82
N ILE A 116 -4.40 6.85 13.07
CA ILE A 116 -4.42 5.49 13.63
C ILE A 116 -5.84 4.92 13.65
N GLY A 117 -6.83 5.71 14.07
CA GLY A 117 -8.24 5.31 14.05
C GLY A 117 -8.70 4.87 12.66
N ASP A 118 -8.43 5.70 11.65
CA ASP A 118 -8.77 5.40 10.25
C ASP A 118 -8.08 4.13 9.71
N VAL A 119 -6.82 3.91 10.10
CA VAL A 119 -6.05 2.69 9.77
C VAL A 119 -6.70 1.47 10.40
N LEU A 120 -6.98 1.50 11.70
CA LEU A 120 -7.58 0.38 12.42
C LEU A 120 -9.00 0.08 11.92
N ASP A 121 -9.81 1.10 11.67
CA ASP A 121 -11.16 0.93 11.15
C ASP A 121 -11.18 0.29 9.76
N ARG A 122 -10.22 0.65 8.90
CA ARG A 122 -10.07 0.00 7.60
C ARG A 122 -9.74 -1.49 7.76
N HIS A 123 -8.75 -1.83 8.58
CA HIS A 123 -8.37 -3.23 8.80
C HIS A 123 -9.50 -4.03 9.47
N ARG A 124 -10.29 -3.39 10.35
CA ARG A 124 -11.48 -4.00 10.96
C ARG A 124 -12.50 -4.36 9.90
N ARG A 125 -12.90 -3.40 9.04
CA ARG A 125 -13.86 -3.66 7.96
C ARG A 125 -13.37 -4.78 7.03
N LEU A 126 -12.09 -4.80 6.71
CA LEU A 126 -11.51 -5.87 5.89
C LEU A 126 -11.59 -7.24 6.59
N GLY A 127 -11.25 -7.30 7.87
CA GLY A 127 -11.37 -8.53 8.66
C GLY A 127 -12.81 -9.02 8.80
N ASP A 128 -13.73 -8.11 9.16
CA ASP A 128 -15.17 -8.41 9.28
C ASP A 128 -15.74 -8.95 7.96
N GLY A 129 -15.32 -8.37 6.84
CA GLY A 129 -15.71 -8.80 5.49
C GLY A 129 -15.14 -10.15 5.06
N LEU A 130 -13.95 -10.51 5.56
CA LEU A 130 -13.29 -11.78 5.24
C LEU A 130 -13.69 -12.92 6.18
N ALA A 131 -14.20 -12.64 7.38
CA ALA A 131 -14.56 -13.66 8.37
C ALA A 131 -15.46 -14.78 7.79
N PRO A 132 -16.54 -14.50 7.03
CA PRO A 132 -17.36 -15.56 6.45
C PRO A 132 -16.61 -16.44 5.43
N VAL A 133 -15.66 -15.85 4.68
CA VAL A 133 -14.85 -16.56 3.69
C VAL A 133 -13.84 -17.46 4.40
N VAL A 134 -13.21 -16.94 5.46
CA VAL A 134 -12.26 -17.68 6.29
C VAL A 134 -12.93 -18.83 7.03
N ASP A 135 -14.18 -18.68 7.48
CA ASP A 135 -14.96 -19.75 8.14
C ASP A 135 -15.52 -20.82 7.17
N SER A 136 -15.45 -20.60 5.86
CA SER A 136 -16.00 -21.51 4.85
C SER A 136 -15.41 -22.93 4.93
N GLU A 137 -16.08 -23.96 4.43
CA GLU A 137 -15.47 -25.31 4.32
C GLU A 137 -14.60 -25.48 3.05
N HIS A 138 -14.57 -24.50 2.15
CA HIS A 138 -13.85 -24.59 0.88
C HIS A 138 -12.38 -24.16 0.96
N ASP A 139 -11.50 -24.88 0.26
CA ASP A 139 -10.06 -24.61 0.24
C ASP A 139 -9.61 -23.64 -0.88
N ASP A 140 -10.52 -23.21 -1.74
CA ASP A 140 -10.28 -22.21 -2.79
C ASP A 140 -10.98 -20.89 -2.45
N PHE A 141 -10.29 -19.75 -2.65
CA PHE A 141 -10.81 -18.42 -2.29
C PHE A 141 -12.14 -18.10 -2.98
N TRP A 142 -12.27 -18.35 -4.29
CA TRP A 142 -13.49 -18.02 -5.02
C TRP A 142 -14.62 -19.01 -4.74
N ALA A 143 -14.31 -20.27 -4.46
CA ALA A 143 -15.30 -21.21 -3.96
C ALA A 143 -15.82 -20.79 -2.58
N ALA A 144 -14.93 -20.42 -1.66
CA ALA A 144 -15.29 -19.94 -0.33
C ALA A 144 -16.11 -18.64 -0.40
N ALA A 145 -15.67 -17.67 -1.19
CA ALA A 145 -16.36 -16.40 -1.36
C ALA A 145 -17.78 -16.59 -1.92
N ARG A 146 -17.97 -17.44 -2.93
CA ARG A 146 -19.31 -17.71 -3.50
C ARG A 146 -20.22 -18.49 -2.55
N ALA A 147 -19.66 -19.32 -1.69
CA ALA A 147 -20.44 -20.07 -0.71
C ALA A 147 -20.86 -19.20 0.48
N ALA A 148 -20.01 -18.25 0.87
CA ALA A 148 -20.20 -17.47 2.09
C ALA A 148 -20.80 -16.07 1.85
N LEU A 149 -20.62 -15.49 0.67
CA LEU A 149 -20.99 -14.11 0.34
C LEU A 149 -21.85 -14.06 -0.93
N ASP A 150 -22.81 -13.13 -0.95
CA ASP A 150 -23.50 -12.79 -2.20
C ASP A 150 -22.66 -11.82 -3.04
N ARG A 151 -23.04 -11.69 -4.32
CA ARG A 151 -22.34 -10.83 -5.29
C ARG A 151 -22.26 -9.38 -4.81
N ALA A 152 -23.35 -8.84 -4.24
CA ALA A 152 -23.40 -7.45 -3.81
C ALA A 152 -22.39 -7.18 -2.69
N THR A 153 -22.28 -8.10 -1.74
CA THR A 153 -21.33 -8.05 -0.64
C THR A 153 -19.88 -8.11 -1.14
N VAL A 154 -19.58 -9.01 -2.09
CA VAL A 154 -18.22 -9.11 -2.66
C VAL A 154 -17.84 -7.84 -3.43
N VAL A 155 -18.77 -7.25 -4.19
CA VAL A 155 -18.56 -5.96 -4.86
C VAL A 155 -18.30 -4.85 -3.84
N GLU A 156 -19.10 -4.75 -2.79
CA GLU A 156 -18.90 -3.76 -1.72
C GLU A 156 -17.53 -3.92 -1.05
N LEU A 157 -17.08 -5.15 -0.80
CA LEU A 157 -15.74 -5.41 -0.26
C LEU A 157 -14.65 -4.89 -1.19
N VAL A 158 -14.77 -5.13 -2.50
CA VAL A 158 -13.80 -4.68 -3.52
C VAL A 158 -13.82 -3.17 -3.72
N GLU A 159 -14.99 -2.54 -3.73
CA GLU A 159 -15.13 -1.12 -4.03
C GLU A 159 -14.93 -0.21 -2.82
N GLU A 160 -15.24 -0.68 -1.61
CA GLU A 160 -15.25 0.18 -0.41
C GLU A 160 -14.26 -0.23 0.67
N THR A 161 -13.94 -1.53 0.77
CA THR A 161 -13.15 -2.06 1.91
C THR A 161 -11.70 -2.36 1.54
N PHE A 162 -11.46 -2.95 0.37
CA PHE A 162 -10.12 -3.21 -0.17
C PHE A 162 -9.30 -1.95 -0.48
N PRO A 163 -9.89 -0.84 -0.98
CA PRO A 163 -9.16 0.40 -1.19
C PRO A 163 -8.36 0.83 0.03
N PHE A 164 -7.07 1.03 -0.17
CA PHE A 164 -6.06 1.27 0.85
C PHE A 164 -5.55 2.70 0.88
N THR A 165 -5.80 3.47 -0.18
CA THR A 165 -5.37 4.87 -0.30
C THR A 165 -6.30 5.86 0.40
N GLY A 166 -7.48 5.41 0.88
CA GLY A 166 -8.45 6.27 1.57
C GLY A 166 -7.87 7.08 2.74
N PRO A 167 -7.29 6.44 3.77
CA PRO A 167 -6.65 7.14 4.90
C PRO A 167 -5.53 8.08 4.45
N LEU A 168 -4.68 7.61 3.54
CA LEU A 168 -3.58 8.36 2.93
C LEU A 168 -4.06 9.68 2.30
N ARG A 169 -5.16 9.63 1.54
CA ARG A 169 -5.74 10.81 0.87
C ARG A 169 -6.37 11.77 1.86
N ARG A 170 -7.08 11.27 2.88
CA ARG A 170 -7.70 12.11 3.92
C ARG A 170 -6.67 12.85 4.75
N HIS A 171 -5.56 12.19 5.04
CA HIS A 171 -4.50 12.71 5.92
C HIS A 171 -3.24 13.14 5.18
N ARG A 172 -3.33 13.45 3.88
CA ARG A 172 -2.16 13.80 3.05
C ARG A 172 -1.27 14.86 3.68
N GLY A 173 -1.85 15.89 4.31
CA GLY A 173 -1.09 16.98 4.95
C GLY A 173 -0.33 16.58 6.22
N ALA A 174 -0.58 15.39 6.76
CA ALA A 174 0.07 14.84 7.94
C ALA A 174 1.15 13.80 7.60
N ILE A 175 1.29 13.44 6.33
CA ILE A 175 2.15 12.35 5.87
C ILE A 175 3.28 12.94 5.05
N ARG A 176 4.50 12.49 5.33
CA ARG A 176 5.71 12.86 4.60
C ARG A 176 6.49 11.60 4.26
N LEU A 177 6.43 11.19 2.99
CA LEU A 177 7.24 10.11 2.45
C LEU A 177 8.51 10.72 1.84
N GLU A 178 9.65 10.37 2.42
CA GLU A 178 10.96 10.87 2.03
C GLU A 178 11.97 9.73 2.02
N VAL A 179 12.85 9.75 1.03
CA VAL A 179 13.99 8.84 0.95
C VAL A 179 15.28 9.64 0.86
N GLN A 180 16.29 9.20 1.59
CA GLN A 180 17.64 9.74 1.47
C GLN A 180 18.34 9.06 0.30
N VAL A 181 18.71 9.83 -0.71
CA VAL A 181 19.43 9.35 -1.89
C VAL A 181 20.90 9.70 -1.76
N ASP A 182 21.77 8.69 -1.73
CA ASP A 182 23.21 8.87 -1.90
C ASP A 182 23.57 8.93 -3.40
N PRO A 183 24.05 10.09 -3.91
CA PRO A 183 24.44 10.21 -5.32
C PRO A 183 25.57 9.26 -5.71
N GLY A 184 26.43 8.84 -4.78
CA GLY A 184 27.46 7.83 -5.01
C GLY A 184 26.87 6.46 -5.29
N GLU A 185 25.81 6.09 -4.59
CA GLU A 185 25.11 4.81 -4.79
C GLU A 185 24.27 4.80 -6.07
N VAL A 186 23.82 5.95 -6.59
CA VAL A 186 23.00 6.02 -7.81
C VAL A 186 23.83 6.31 -9.06
N LEU A 187 24.70 7.33 -9.01
CA LEU A 187 25.43 7.86 -10.16
C LEU A 187 26.86 7.29 -10.29
N GLY A 188 27.45 6.83 -9.18
CA GLY A 188 28.81 6.29 -9.14
C GLY A 188 29.93 7.31 -9.42
N GLY A 189 31.18 6.84 -9.37
CA GLY A 189 32.36 7.64 -9.72
C GLY A 189 32.51 8.91 -8.86
N LEU A 190 32.78 10.05 -9.50
CA LEU A 190 32.98 11.35 -8.81
C LEU A 190 31.73 11.86 -8.07
N ALA A 191 30.56 11.25 -8.28
CA ALA A 191 29.34 11.61 -7.57
C ALA A 191 29.36 11.18 -6.09
N SER A 192 30.25 10.26 -5.68
CA SER A 192 30.39 9.85 -4.28
C SER A 192 30.90 10.96 -3.35
N ALA A 193 31.40 12.06 -3.91
CA ALA A 193 31.81 13.25 -3.16
C ALA A 193 30.65 14.25 -2.97
N LEU A 194 29.49 14.01 -3.58
CA LEU A 194 28.31 14.86 -3.45
C LEU A 194 27.54 14.50 -2.16
N PRO A 195 26.93 15.48 -1.49
CA PRO A 195 26.10 15.21 -0.32
C PRO A 195 24.83 14.43 -0.71
N GLY A 196 24.34 13.63 0.23
CA GLY A 196 23.03 13.00 0.14
C GLY A 196 21.91 14.03 -0.06
N VAL A 197 20.87 13.63 -0.78
CA VAL A 197 19.69 14.47 -1.03
C VAL A 197 18.44 13.77 -0.53
N ALA A 198 17.71 14.47 0.32
CA ALA A 198 16.35 14.12 0.70
C ALA A 198 15.41 14.31 -0.50
N VAL A 199 14.75 13.24 -0.92
CA VAL A 199 13.76 13.28 -2.00
C VAL A 199 12.39 12.96 -1.40
N GLU A 200 11.53 13.97 -1.32
CA GLU A 200 10.15 13.79 -0.90
C GLU A 200 9.31 13.32 -2.10
N TYR A 201 8.53 12.26 -1.91
CA TYR A 201 7.74 11.64 -2.99
C TYR A 201 6.29 11.37 -2.58
N THR A 202 5.81 11.99 -1.50
CA THR A 202 4.44 11.81 -0.96
C THR A 202 3.37 11.92 -2.03
N ASP A 203 3.35 13.04 -2.77
CA ASP A 203 2.29 13.31 -3.75
C ASP A 203 2.31 12.32 -4.92
N GLU A 204 3.50 11.93 -5.37
CA GLU A 204 3.64 10.98 -6.45
C GLU A 204 3.28 9.55 -6.01
N ALA A 205 3.67 9.13 -4.81
CA ALA A 205 3.23 7.86 -4.24
C ALA A 205 1.70 7.80 -4.11
N LEU A 206 1.08 8.86 -3.58
CA LEU A 206 -0.38 8.96 -3.48
C LEU A 206 -1.05 8.87 -4.85
N ARG A 207 -0.52 9.58 -5.84
CA ARG A 207 -1.04 9.54 -7.21
C ARG A 207 -0.95 8.15 -7.80
N ALA A 208 0.23 7.53 -7.75
CA ALA A 208 0.50 6.23 -8.32
C ALA A 208 -0.36 5.15 -7.66
N MET A 209 -0.36 5.09 -6.33
CA MET A 209 -1.18 4.14 -5.57
C MET A 209 -2.67 4.32 -5.83
N THR A 210 -3.18 5.57 -5.92
CA THR A 210 -4.61 5.80 -6.19
C THR A 210 -5.02 5.32 -7.58
N ARG A 211 -4.13 5.45 -8.58
CA ARG A 211 -4.41 4.96 -9.94
C ARG A 211 -4.31 3.45 -10.03
N ALA A 212 -3.29 2.87 -9.41
CA ALA A 212 -3.13 1.44 -9.29
C ALA A 212 -4.36 0.81 -8.62
N GLU A 213 -4.78 1.35 -7.48
CA GLU A 213 -5.98 0.91 -6.76
C GLU A 213 -7.22 0.89 -7.65
N ARG A 214 -7.50 1.99 -8.38
CA ARG A 214 -8.66 2.04 -9.29
C ARG A 214 -8.60 0.96 -10.37
N ARG A 215 -7.45 0.79 -11.01
CA ARG A 215 -7.26 -0.24 -12.03
C ARG A 215 -7.52 -1.63 -11.47
N ILE A 216 -6.99 -1.93 -10.27
CA ILE A 216 -7.16 -3.25 -9.66
C ILE A 216 -8.60 -3.48 -9.21
N VAL A 217 -9.27 -2.44 -8.69
CA VAL A 217 -10.71 -2.51 -8.37
C VAL A 217 -11.51 -2.83 -9.63
N ASP A 218 -11.26 -2.13 -10.74
CA ASP A 218 -11.93 -2.40 -12.01
C ASP A 218 -11.67 -3.84 -12.51
N ASP A 219 -10.43 -4.32 -12.43
CA ASP A 219 -10.05 -5.69 -12.82
C ASP A 219 -10.74 -6.74 -11.94
N LEU A 220 -10.82 -6.51 -10.62
CA LEU A 220 -11.49 -7.40 -9.68
C LEU A 220 -13.00 -7.43 -9.87
N THR A 221 -13.63 -6.29 -10.14
CA THR A 221 -15.06 -6.24 -10.47
C THR A 221 -15.36 -7.07 -11.73
N GLY A 222 -14.50 -7.00 -12.75
CA GLY A 222 -14.62 -7.86 -13.93
C GLY A 222 -14.35 -9.35 -13.67
N GLU A 223 -13.55 -9.70 -12.66
CA GLU A 223 -13.42 -11.09 -12.18
C GLU A 223 -14.66 -11.55 -11.41
N ILE A 224 -15.23 -10.69 -10.55
CA ILE A 224 -16.47 -10.97 -9.82
C ILE A 224 -17.60 -11.29 -10.80
N ASP A 225 -17.79 -10.46 -11.84
CA ASP A 225 -18.79 -10.70 -12.88
C ASP A 225 -18.62 -12.08 -13.51
N ARG A 226 -17.38 -12.46 -13.87
CA ARG A 226 -17.11 -13.79 -14.45
C ARG A 226 -17.37 -14.94 -13.48
N ARG A 227 -17.15 -14.75 -12.18
CA ARG A 227 -17.25 -15.80 -11.16
C ARG A 227 -18.68 -15.97 -10.61
N PHE A 228 -19.46 -14.89 -10.57
CA PHE A 228 -20.80 -14.85 -10.01
C PHE A 228 -21.91 -14.88 -11.08
N ASP A 229 -21.67 -14.33 -12.28
CA ASP A 229 -22.69 -14.31 -13.37
C ASP A 229 -22.51 -15.48 -14.36
N GLY A 230 -21.47 -16.30 -14.20
CA GLY A 230 -21.20 -17.49 -15.00
C GLY A 230 -21.88 -18.80 -14.53
N ALA A 231 -22.88 -18.72 -13.65
CA ALA A 231 -23.61 -19.87 -13.09
C ALA A 231 -24.99 -20.09 -13.74
#